data_AF-A0A109JJ13-F1
#
_entry.id   AF-A0A109JJ13-F1
#
_cell.length_a   1.000
_cell.length_b   1.000
_cell.length_c   1.000
_cell.angle_alpha   90.00
_cell.angle_beta   90.00
_cell.angle_gamma   90.00
#
_symmetry.space_group_name_H-M   'P 1'
#
loop_
_entity.id
_entity.type
_entity.pdbx_description
1 polymer ?
#
loop_
_entity_poly.entity_id
_entity_poly.type
_entity_poly.pdbx_seq_one_letter_code
_entity_poly.pdbx_strand_id
1 'polypeptide(L)'
;MRKRKGSIYQSGGTSTGYSAMRGVVDIQVDAIIHVFPTGHERRSFPYGLIGNVRDKLVGGGFIKREDLERDIEALENHLSRPGVQVTSNLFFRLTGRLPQ
;
A
#
# COMPACT_ATOMS: atom_id res chain seq x y z
N MET A 1 10.10 -14.64 20.97
CA MET A 1 10.40 -14.90 19.54
C MET A 1 9.08 -15.11 18.80
N ARG A 2 8.60 -14.15 18.00
CA ARG A 2 7.26 -14.19 17.36
C ARG A 2 7.45 -14.16 15.84
N LYS A 3 7.01 -15.23 15.14
CA LYS A 3 7.17 -15.42 13.68
C LYS A 3 6.44 -14.30 12.93
N ARG A 4 7.16 -13.51 12.13
CA ARG A 4 6.62 -12.46 11.24
C ARG A 4 6.09 -13.13 9.97
N LYS A 5 4.80 -13.00 9.68
CA LYS A 5 4.29 -13.20 8.30
C LYS A 5 4.83 -12.04 7.46
N GLY A 6 5.47 -12.37 6.34
CA GLY A 6 6.38 -11.49 5.61
C GLY A 6 5.72 -10.25 5.01
N SER A 7 6.00 -9.09 5.61
CA SER A 7 6.02 -7.80 4.92
C SER A 7 7.48 -7.38 4.79
N ILE A 8 7.92 -7.10 3.57
CA ILE A 8 9.28 -6.60 3.31
C ILE A 8 9.21 -5.09 3.49
N TYR A 9 9.96 -4.57 4.47
CA TYR A 9 10.16 -3.15 4.68
C TYR A 9 11.43 -2.74 3.93
N GLN A 10 11.31 -1.85 2.94
CA GLN A 10 12.48 -1.18 2.36
C GLN A 10 12.60 0.21 3.00
N SER A 11 13.67 0.43 3.76
CA SER A 11 14.04 1.74 4.32
C SER A 11 15.10 2.39 3.42
N GLY A 12 14.78 3.54 2.84
CA GLY A 12 15.72 4.34 2.06
C GLY A 12 16.25 5.54 2.86
N GLY A 13 17.58 5.66 2.95
CA GLY A 13 18.40 6.87 3.13
C GLY A 13 18.02 7.92 4.18
N THR A 14 18.89 8.09 5.19
CA THR A 14 18.90 9.20 6.15
C THR A 14 19.18 10.55 5.45
N SER A 15 18.25 11.51 5.59
CA SER A 15 18.54 12.93 5.34
C SER A 15 18.38 13.70 6.66
N THR A 16 19.44 14.41 7.06
CA THR A 16 19.46 15.25 8.25
C THR A 16 19.03 16.65 7.84
N GLY A 17 17.77 17.00 8.04
CA GLY A 17 17.22 18.33 7.75
C GLY A 17 16.73 19.01 9.04
N TYR A 18 17.19 20.23 9.28
CA TYR A 18 16.62 21.10 10.31
C TYR A 18 15.36 21.78 9.74
N SER A 19 14.16 21.34 10.11
CA SER A 19 12.95 22.15 9.93
C SER A 19 11.92 21.98 11.05
N ALA A 20 11.79 23.04 11.84
CA ALA A 20 10.53 23.70 12.20
C ALA A 20 9.41 22.91 12.92
N MET A 21 9.72 22.27 14.05
CA MET A 21 8.88 22.37 15.25
C MET A 21 9.81 22.76 16.40
N ARG A 22 9.51 23.86 17.10
CA ARG A 22 10.41 24.43 18.12
C ARG A 22 10.78 23.36 19.16
N GLY A 23 12.00 22.85 19.08
CA GLY A 23 12.55 21.93 20.06
C GLY A 23 12.45 20.44 19.72
N VAL A 24 12.44 20.01 18.46
CA VAL A 24 12.82 18.62 18.12
C VAL A 24 14.16 18.65 17.41
N VAL A 25 15.15 17.93 17.95
CA VAL A 25 16.51 17.82 17.42
C VAL A 25 16.82 16.37 17.03
N ASP A 26 17.88 16.18 16.25
CA ASP A 26 18.33 14.87 15.73
C ASP A 26 17.22 14.11 14.99
N ILE A 27 16.55 14.82 14.06
CA ILE A 27 15.45 14.25 13.27
C ILE A 27 16.00 13.22 12.27
N GLN A 28 15.41 12.03 12.30
CA GLN A 28 15.58 10.96 11.32
C GLN A 28 14.25 10.72 10.61
N VAL A 29 14.33 10.47 9.31
CA VAL A 29 13.17 10.17 8.46
C VAL A 29 13.38 8.81 7.82
N ASP A 30 12.42 7.90 8.02
CA ASP A 30 12.35 6.63 7.31
C ASP A 30 11.18 6.65 6.32
N ALA A 31 11.44 6.34 5.04
CA ALA A 31 10.38 5.94 4.12
C ALA A 31 10.02 4.48 4.39
N ILE A 32 8.73 4.21 4.61
CA ILE A 32 8.19 2.87 4.86
C ILE A 32 7.16 2.56 3.78
N ILE A 33 7.45 1.55 2.96
CA ILE A 33 6.55 1.06 1.92
C ILE A 33 6.09 -0.34 2.29
N HIS A 34 4.77 -0.57 2.25
CA HIS A 34 4.21 -1.91 2.38
C HIS A 34 4.09 -2.56 1.00
N VAL A 35 4.98 -3.52 0.72
CA VAL A 35 4.96 -4.31 -0.53
C VAL A 35 4.43 -5.72 -0.25
N PHE A 36 3.45 -6.17 -1.04
CA PHE A 36 2.85 -7.49 -0.94
C PHE A 36 3.39 -8.43 -2.03
N PRO A 37 4.23 -9.41 -1.67
CA PRO A 37 4.82 -10.36 -2.62
C PRO A 37 3.76 -11.36 -3.11
N THR A 38 4.05 -12.03 -4.23
CA THR A 38 3.21 -13.09 -4.78
C THR A 38 2.77 -14.10 -3.71
N GLY A 39 1.48 -14.47 -3.71
CA GLY A 39 0.88 -15.34 -2.70
C GLY A 39 0.43 -14.63 -1.42
N HIS A 40 0.70 -13.34 -1.25
CA HIS A 40 0.20 -12.57 -0.11
C HIS A 40 -1.28 -12.18 -0.30
N GLU A 41 -2.13 -12.51 0.68
CA GLU A 41 -3.59 -12.30 0.65
C GLU A 41 -4.01 -10.86 0.31
N ARG A 42 -3.24 -9.87 0.76
CA ARG A 42 -3.54 -8.45 0.48
C ARG A 42 -3.39 -8.04 -0.99
N ARG A 43 -2.78 -8.87 -1.85
CA ARG A 43 -2.75 -8.60 -3.30
C ARG A 43 -4.17 -8.59 -3.88
N SER A 44 -5.05 -9.45 -3.40
CA SER A 44 -6.43 -9.56 -3.88
C SER A 44 -7.42 -8.66 -3.13
N PHE A 45 -6.96 -7.82 -2.20
CA PHE A 45 -7.84 -6.92 -1.46
C PHE A 45 -8.68 -5.97 -2.35
N PRO A 46 -8.16 -5.40 -3.45
CA PRO A 46 -8.96 -4.58 -4.36
C PRO A 46 -10.18 -5.30 -4.94
N TYR A 47 -10.11 -6.61 -5.21
CA TYR A 47 -11.28 -7.37 -5.69
C TYR A 47 -12.40 -7.40 -4.67
N GLY A 48 -12.06 -7.63 -3.39
CA GLY A 48 -13.04 -7.62 -2.32
C GLY A 48 -13.77 -6.28 -2.23
N LEU A 49 -13.04 -5.17 -2.39
CA LEU A 49 -13.64 -3.84 -2.41
C LEU A 49 -14.58 -3.64 -3.59
N ILE A 50 -14.15 -3.99 -4.81
CA ILE A 50 -14.97 -3.86 -6.03
C ILE A 50 -16.21 -4.77 -5.93
N GLY A 51 -16.04 -5.99 -5.45
CA GLY A 51 -17.14 -6.95 -5.23
C GLY A 51 -18.24 -6.39 -4.34
N ASN A 52 -17.87 -5.66 -3.27
CA ASN A 52 -18.83 -5.06 -2.34
C ASN A 52 -19.71 -3.96 -2.97
N VAL A 53 -19.26 -3.32 -4.05
CA VAL A 53 -19.96 -2.20 -4.70
C VAL A 53 -20.44 -2.53 -6.11
N ARG A 54 -20.09 -3.70 -6.65
CA ARG A 54 -20.33 -4.13 -8.03
C ARG A 54 -21.78 -3.90 -8.47
N ASP A 55 -22.75 -4.43 -7.73
CA ASP A 55 -24.15 -4.31 -8.15
C ASP A 55 -24.67 -2.87 -8.07
N LYS A 56 -24.10 -2.03 -7.19
CA LYS A 56 -24.41 -0.60 -7.15
C LYS A 56 -23.82 0.15 -8.34
N LEU A 57 -22.60 -0.21 -8.76
CA LEU A 57 -21.97 0.39 -9.93
C LEU A 57 -22.74 0.06 -11.22
N VAL A 58 -23.14 -1.20 -11.38
CA VAL A 58 -23.95 -1.65 -12.53
C VAL A 58 -25.37 -1.10 -12.46
N GLY A 59 -26.04 -1.24 -11.32
CA GLY A 59 -27.41 -0.77 -11.13
C GLY A 59 -27.55 0.75 -11.21
N GLY A 60 -26.52 1.50 -10.85
CA GLY A 60 -26.45 2.95 -11.03
C GLY A 60 -26.07 3.40 -12.45
N GLY A 61 -25.79 2.47 -13.36
CA GLY A 61 -25.42 2.78 -14.75
C GLY A 61 -24.02 3.40 -14.92
N PHE A 62 -23.15 3.33 -13.89
CA PHE A 62 -21.79 3.88 -13.95
C PHE A 62 -20.86 3.04 -14.83
N ILE A 63 -21.15 1.75 -14.96
CA ILE A 63 -20.40 0.80 -15.77
C ILE A 63 -21.34 -0.31 -16.23
N LYS A 64 -21.12 -0.86 -17.43
CA LYS A 64 -21.84 -2.06 -17.88
C LYS A 64 -21.31 -3.29 -17.15
N ARG A 65 -22.14 -4.32 -17.01
CA ARG A 65 -21.77 -5.54 -16.30
C ARG A 65 -20.60 -6.24 -16.99
N GLU A 66 -20.65 -6.31 -18.31
CA GLU A 66 -19.67 -7.01 -19.14
C GLU A 66 -18.31 -6.28 -19.09
N ASP A 67 -18.34 -4.94 -19.09
CA ASP A 67 -17.13 -4.13 -18.95
C ASP A 67 -16.48 -4.34 -17.58
N LEU A 68 -17.28 -4.36 -16.51
CA LEU A 68 -16.78 -4.61 -15.16
C LEU A 68 -16.20 -6.02 -15.00
N GLU A 69 -16.83 -7.05 -15.58
CA GLU A 69 -16.32 -8.43 -15.54
C GLU A 69 -14.98 -8.56 -16.28
N ARG A 70 -14.89 -7.99 -17.49
CA ARG A 70 -13.65 -7.97 -18.26
C ARG A 70 -12.52 -7.27 -17.50
N ASP A 71 -12.80 -6.14 -16.86
CA ASP A 71 -11.79 -5.36 -16.17
C ASP A 71 -11.34 -6.07 -14.87
N ILE A 72 -12.23 -6.78 -14.18
CA ILE A 72 -11.89 -7.65 -13.04
C ILE A 72 -10.98 -8.78 -13.49
N GLU A 73 -11.32 -9.49 -14.57
CA GLU A 73 -10.50 -10.58 -15.10
C GLU A 73 -9.11 -10.07 -15.53
N ALA A 74 -9.05 -8.91 -16.19
CA ALA A 74 -7.78 -8.28 -16.56
C ALA A 74 -6.92 -7.94 -15.34
N LEU A 75 -7.54 -7.44 -14.26
CA LEU A 75 -6.87 -7.20 -12.99
C LEU A 75 -6.34 -8.52 -12.39
N GLU A 76 -7.13 -9.60 -12.37
CA GLU A 76 -6.73 -10.96 -11.90
C GLU A 76 -5.51 -11.49 -12.62
N ASN A 77 -5.55 -11.41 -13.94
CA ASN A 77 -4.44 -11.80 -14.79
C ASN A 77 -3.20 -10.94 -14.57
N HIS A 78 -3.36 -9.64 -14.29
CA HIS A 78 -2.22 -8.79 -13.96
C HIS A 78 -1.60 -9.14 -12.60
N LEU A 79 -2.43 -9.28 -11.55
CA LEU A 79 -1.96 -9.50 -10.19
C LEU A 79 -1.38 -10.89 -9.94
N SER A 80 -1.70 -11.88 -10.78
CA SER A 80 -1.11 -13.22 -10.75
C SER A 80 0.35 -13.26 -11.22
N ARG A 81 0.82 -12.24 -11.96
CA ARG A 81 2.17 -12.19 -12.51
C ARG A 81 3.22 -12.06 -11.39
N PRO A 82 4.24 -12.95 -11.31
CA PRO A 82 5.24 -12.93 -10.23
C PRO A 82 6.06 -11.64 -10.14
N GLY A 83 6.25 -10.94 -11.26
CA GLY A 83 7.01 -9.67 -11.33
C GLY A 83 6.21 -8.43 -10.92
N VAL A 84 4.89 -8.55 -10.72
CA VAL A 84 4.06 -7.42 -10.30
C VAL A 84 4.21 -7.24 -8.79
N GLN A 85 4.59 -6.03 -8.37
CA GLN A 85 4.60 -5.63 -6.97
C GLN A 85 3.33 -4.85 -6.65
N VAL A 86 2.68 -5.21 -5.54
CA VAL A 86 1.49 -4.49 -5.06
C VAL A 86 1.89 -3.73 -3.80
N THR A 87 1.54 -2.45 -3.74
CA THR A 87 1.75 -1.60 -2.58
C THR A 87 0.41 -0.99 -2.17
N SER A 88 0.13 -0.91 -0.86
CA SER A 88 -1.08 -0.22 -0.37
C SER A 88 -0.79 1.17 0.16
N ASN A 89 0.36 1.36 0.81
CA ASN A 89 0.65 2.60 1.54
C ASN A 89 2.16 2.86 1.55
N LEU A 90 2.48 4.15 1.46
CA LEU A 90 3.80 4.71 1.72
C LEU A 90 3.64 5.71 2.87
N PHE A 91 4.48 5.55 3.89
CA PHE A 91 4.53 6.45 5.04
C PHE A 91 5.93 7.00 5.21
N PHE A 92 6.03 8.23 5.68
CA PHE A 92 7.27 8.79 6.22
C PHE A 92 7.17 8.76 7.74
N ARG A 93 8.06 8.01 8.39
CA ARG A 93 8.18 8.02 9.83
C ARG A 93 9.27 9.01 10.21
N LEU A 94 8.87 10.08 10.91
CA LEU A 94 9.80 10.98 11.59
C LEU A 94 10.05 10.48 13.01
N THR A 95 11.32 10.38 13.39
CA THR A 95 11.75 10.19 14.78
C THR A 95 12.71 11.31 15.15
N GLY A 96 12.63 11.84 16.36
CA GLY A 96 13.56 12.84 16.86
C GLY A 96 13.49 12.90 18.38
N ARG A 97 14.36 13.68 19.01
CA ARG A 97 14.35 13.89 20.46
C ARG A 97 14.02 15.33 20.80
N LEU A 98 13.42 15.55 21.98
CA LEU A 98 13.37 16.88 22.56
C LEU A 98 14.77 17.25 23.11
N PRO A 99 15.21 18.51 23.02
CA PRO A 99 16.38 18.99 23.75
C PRO A 99 16.09 18.91 25.26
N GLN A 100 17.13 18.65 26.04
CA GLN A 100 17.06 18.76 27.50
C GLN A 100 16.93 20.23 27.92
#